data_AF-A0A0V0QRA1-F1
#
_entry.id   AF-A0A0V0QRA1-F1
#
_cell.length_a   1.000
_cell.length_b   1.000
_cell.length_c   1.000
_cell.angle_alpha   90.00
_cell.angle_beta   90.00
_cell.angle_gamma   90.00
#
_symmetry.space_group_name_H-M   'P 1'
#
loop_
_entity.id
_entity.type
_entity.pdbx_description
1 polymer ?
#
loop_
_entity_poly.entity_id
_entity_poly.type
_entity_poly.pdbx_seq_one_letter_code
_entity_poly.pdbx_strand_id
1 'polypeptide(L)'
;MAIKSSKNSAVTQIQKQPVKKNGKLQLISTNDKENENLKLDGLIITVQDNSTYDALYQTVKQEAEEGCQIKVYQIDSQFLVSKIYPALQNFDEFLQKNQLKDEEKIFFDEFFTIDPEDLVVNFECCSGCSQNSFGISDFTTKLKAIKLLLDKGYFLMFSDFSLIALIKFWDENLLGPNPFKQIGTTSSQFKLLFEKQKLIDSPSAQLEKVGDLSQDDFLYCHAMGGTICYTVDQKKADNKFYNTEILTVVQDISHKSHYIQSGKYEGIAGHVLLTYPSKGKILTSMGHWIELMKLETSEQKLFDIAERDYGKQYAENLKQEYDQSENKQDYLSKKAVKFVQQSAPSRNKKTKKA
;
A
#
# COMPACT_ATOMS: atom_id res chain seq x y z
N MET A 1 42.89 -60.01 20.05
CA MET A 1 41.48 -60.10 19.61
C MET A 1 40.94 -58.68 19.48
N ALA A 2 40.81 -58.18 18.26
CA ALA A 2 40.26 -56.85 17.98
C ALA A 2 39.09 -57.02 17.01
N ILE A 3 37.90 -56.60 17.43
CA ILE A 3 36.65 -56.72 16.67
C ILE A 3 36.47 -55.44 15.84
N LYS A 4 36.58 -55.57 14.52
CA LYS A 4 36.17 -54.53 13.56
C LYS A 4 34.65 -54.60 13.38
N SER A 5 33.96 -53.49 13.65
CA SER A 5 32.54 -53.30 13.35
C SER A 5 32.42 -52.20 12.30
N SER A 6 32.10 -52.61 11.07
CA SER A 6 31.77 -51.71 9.95
C SER A 6 30.25 -51.55 9.86
N LYS A 7 29.76 -50.31 9.96
CA LYS A 7 28.41 -49.95 9.50
C LYS A 7 28.49 -48.66 8.68
N ASN A 8 28.50 -48.83 7.35
CA ASN A 8 28.16 -47.78 6.40
C ASN A 8 26.65 -47.86 6.15
N SER A 9 25.88 -46.88 6.62
CA SER A 9 24.52 -46.63 6.17
C SER A 9 24.53 -45.43 5.23
N ALA A 10 24.42 -45.68 3.94
CA ALA A 10 24.21 -44.65 2.93
C ALA A 10 22.82 -44.04 3.13
N VAL A 11 22.79 -42.79 3.60
CA VAL A 11 21.56 -41.98 3.66
C VAL A 11 21.39 -41.35 2.28
N THR A 12 20.50 -41.93 1.47
CA THR A 12 20.09 -41.35 0.19
C THR A 12 19.26 -40.09 0.47
N GLN A 13 19.89 -38.92 0.40
CA GLN A 13 19.17 -37.64 0.40
C GLN A 13 18.35 -37.54 -0.89
N ILE A 14 17.05 -37.81 -0.77
CA ILE A 14 16.07 -37.50 -1.81
C ILE A 14 15.95 -35.98 -1.86
N GLN A 15 16.68 -35.33 -2.76
CA GLN A 15 16.40 -33.94 -3.15
C GLN A 15 15.02 -33.91 -3.80
N LYS A 16 13.99 -33.62 -3.02
CA LYS A 16 12.66 -33.29 -3.56
C LYS A 16 12.83 -32.04 -4.42
N GLN A 17 12.73 -32.19 -5.74
CA GLN A 17 12.61 -31.04 -6.61
C GLN A 17 11.42 -30.20 -6.13
N PRO A 18 11.61 -28.89 -5.89
CA PRO A 18 10.53 -28.05 -5.40
C PRO A 18 9.40 -28.07 -6.43
N VAL A 19 8.20 -28.47 -5.99
CA VAL A 19 6.98 -28.34 -6.79
C VAL A 19 6.85 -26.87 -7.16
N LYS A 20 6.95 -26.55 -8.45
CA LYS A 20 6.71 -25.20 -8.96
C LYS A 20 5.25 -24.86 -8.68
N LYS A 21 4.98 -24.16 -7.58
CA LYS A 21 3.65 -23.59 -7.33
C LYS A 21 3.43 -22.50 -8.37
N ASN A 22 2.35 -22.63 -9.15
CA ASN A 22 1.87 -21.51 -9.94
C ASN A 22 1.34 -20.46 -8.96
N GLY A 23 1.77 -19.21 -9.12
CA GLY A 23 1.29 -18.12 -8.27
C GLY A 23 -0.21 -17.91 -8.41
N LYS A 24 -0.82 -17.33 -7.38
CA LYS A 24 -2.25 -17.02 -7.34
C LYS A 24 -2.53 -15.62 -7.90
N LEU A 25 -3.58 -15.50 -8.71
CA LEU A 25 -4.21 -14.25 -9.15
C LEU A 25 -5.71 -14.34 -8.87
N GLN A 26 -6.31 -13.28 -8.35
CA GLN A 26 -7.74 -13.21 -8.09
C GLN A 26 -8.23 -11.76 -8.20
N LEU A 27 -9.26 -11.49 -9.01
CA LEU A 27 -10.02 -10.24 -8.92
C LEU A 27 -10.90 -10.31 -7.66
N ILE A 28 -10.63 -9.45 -6.68
CA ILE A 28 -11.33 -9.48 -5.38
C ILE A 28 -12.42 -8.41 -5.27
N SER A 29 -12.27 -7.28 -5.97
CA SER A 29 -13.25 -6.20 -5.93
C SER A 29 -13.27 -5.42 -7.24
N THR A 30 -14.47 -4.98 -7.64
CA THR A 30 -14.70 -3.96 -8.65
C THR A 30 -15.90 -3.13 -8.18
N ASN A 31 -15.91 -1.84 -8.48
CA ASN A 31 -17.00 -0.98 -8.04
C ASN A 31 -18.31 -1.18 -8.80
N ASP A 32 -18.25 -1.76 -10.00
CA ASP A 32 -19.40 -2.16 -10.80
C ASP A 32 -19.07 -3.45 -11.56
N LYS A 33 -19.74 -4.55 -11.19
CA LYS A 33 -19.51 -5.88 -11.80
C LYS A 33 -20.26 -6.05 -13.12
N GLU A 34 -21.29 -5.25 -13.36
CA GLU A 34 -22.25 -5.48 -14.43
C GLU A 34 -22.02 -4.55 -15.63
N ASN A 35 -21.25 -3.48 -15.45
CA ASN A 35 -21.00 -2.50 -16.49
C ASN A 35 -19.57 -2.57 -17.05
N GLU A 36 -19.38 -3.40 -18.06
CA GLU A 36 -18.11 -3.52 -18.80
C GLU A 36 -17.72 -2.24 -19.57
N ASN A 37 -18.64 -1.29 -19.73
CA ASN A 37 -18.39 -0.04 -20.47
C ASN A 37 -17.76 1.07 -19.62
N LEU A 38 -17.54 0.84 -18.32
CA LEU A 38 -16.90 1.84 -17.47
C LEU A 38 -15.42 1.98 -17.79
N LYS A 39 -14.94 3.21 -17.78
CA LYS A 39 -13.50 3.49 -17.94
C LYS A 39 -12.74 2.98 -16.72
N LEU A 40 -11.72 2.14 -16.94
CA LEU A 40 -10.78 1.80 -15.87
C LEU A 40 -9.98 3.06 -15.47
N ASP A 41 -10.13 3.47 -14.22
CA ASP A 41 -9.54 4.70 -13.68
C ASP A 41 -8.56 4.42 -12.54
N GLY A 42 -8.61 3.21 -11.97
CA GLY A 42 -7.63 2.76 -11.00
C GLY A 42 -7.46 1.25 -10.99
N LEU A 43 -6.22 0.80 -10.80
CA LEU A 43 -5.89 -0.60 -10.63
C LEU A 43 -5.07 -0.78 -9.35
N ILE A 44 -5.61 -1.52 -8.40
CA ILE A 44 -4.93 -1.86 -7.16
C ILE A 44 -4.52 -3.32 -7.20
N ILE A 45 -3.25 -3.60 -6.97
CA ILE A 45 -2.70 -4.94 -6.82
C ILE A 45 -2.26 -5.11 -5.37
N THR A 46 -2.96 -5.95 -4.62
CA THR A 46 -2.52 -6.37 -3.28
C THR A 46 -1.67 -7.63 -3.37
N VAL A 47 -0.41 -7.53 -2.94
CA VAL A 47 0.53 -8.66 -2.84
C VAL A 47 0.41 -9.24 -1.43
N GLN A 48 -0.21 -10.41 -1.33
CA GLN A 48 -0.49 -11.09 -0.07
C GLN A 48 -0.05 -12.55 -0.14
N ASP A 49 0.78 -12.96 0.81
CA ASP A 49 1.12 -14.36 1.03
C ASP A 49 0.43 -14.88 2.30
N ASN A 50 -0.22 -16.04 2.18
CA ASN A 50 -0.95 -16.69 3.27
C ASN A 50 -2.09 -15.82 3.82
N SER A 51 -2.09 -15.51 5.13
CA SER A 51 -3.16 -14.76 5.81
C SER A 51 -2.87 -13.26 5.84
N THR A 52 -3.90 -12.46 5.61
CA THR A 52 -3.85 -10.99 5.73
C THR A 52 -3.96 -10.53 7.18
N TYR A 53 -3.29 -9.44 7.51
CA TYR A 53 -3.52 -8.63 8.71
C TYR A 53 -4.13 -7.26 8.36
N ASP A 54 -4.11 -6.86 7.09
CA ASP A 54 -4.66 -5.60 6.59
C ASP A 54 -5.60 -5.90 5.40
N ALA A 55 -6.85 -6.24 5.73
CA ALA A 55 -7.85 -6.63 4.75
C ALA A 55 -8.57 -5.42 4.12
N LEU A 56 -7.99 -4.21 4.15
CA LEU A 56 -8.65 -2.98 3.70
C LEU A 56 -9.25 -3.14 2.29
N TYR A 57 -8.45 -3.48 1.29
CA TYR A 57 -8.92 -3.59 -0.09
C TYR A 57 -9.79 -4.83 -0.35
N GLN A 58 -9.84 -5.77 0.58
CA GLN A 58 -10.69 -6.97 0.52
C GLN A 58 -12.07 -6.72 1.11
N THR A 59 -12.14 -5.83 2.12
CA THR A 59 -13.35 -5.59 2.93
C THR A 59 -14.02 -4.26 2.63
N VAL A 60 -13.25 -3.28 2.14
CA VAL A 60 -13.73 -1.95 1.79
C VAL A 60 -13.68 -1.78 0.28
N LYS A 61 -14.86 -1.68 -0.32
CA LYS A 61 -15.04 -1.38 -1.74
C LYS A 61 -14.46 0.00 -2.05
N GLN A 62 -13.59 0.06 -3.05
CA GLN A 62 -12.99 1.30 -3.53
C GLN A 62 -13.98 2.00 -4.46
N GLU A 63 -14.29 3.26 -4.19
CA GLU A 63 -15.27 4.02 -4.99
C GLU A 63 -14.55 4.88 -6.02
N ALA A 64 -15.00 4.81 -7.27
CA ALA A 64 -14.51 5.64 -8.36
C ALA A 64 -15.44 6.84 -8.59
N GLU A 65 -14.97 7.80 -9.39
CA GLU A 65 -15.82 8.87 -9.91
C GLU A 65 -16.91 8.32 -10.85
N GLU A 66 -17.95 9.13 -11.12
CA GLU A 66 -19.04 8.74 -12.01
C GLU A 66 -18.53 8.34 -13.41
N GLY A 67 -19.00 7.20 -13.93
CA GLY A 67 -18.58 6.66 -15.23
C GLY A 67 -17.23 5.94 -15.23
N CYS A 68 -16.58 5.81 -14.07
CA CYS A 68 -15.30 5.14 -13.91
C CYS A 68 -15.39 3.88 -13.05
N GLN A 69 -14.37 3.03 -13.16
CA GLN A 69 -14.21 1.86 -12.32
C GLN A 69 -12.81 1.72 -11.73
N ILE A 70 -12.74 1.15 -10.53
CA ILE A 70 -11.52 0.73 -9.87
C ILE A 70 -11.57 -0.79 -9.69
N LYS A 71 -10.51 -1.47 -10.16
CA LYS A 71 -10.36 -2.91 -9.98
C LYS A 71 -9.29 -3.20 -8.94
N VAL A 72 -9.57 -4.20 -8.10
CA VAL A 72 -8.64 -4.68 -7.07
C VAL A 72 -8.33 -6.14 -7.32
N TYR A 73 -7.06 -6.42 -7.64
CA TYR A 73 -6.53 -7.76 -7.79
C TYR A 73 -5.70 -8.14 -6.56
N GLN A 74 -5.85 -9.38 -6.12
CA GLN A 74 -4.97 -10.01 -5.16
C GLN A 74 -4.04 -10.99 -5.87
N ILE A 75 -2.76 -10.89 -5.57
CA ILE A 75 -1.74 -11.83 -6.01
C ILE A 75 -0.90 -12.32 -4.84
N ASP A 76 -0.25 -13.47 -4.99
CA ASP A 76 0.82 -13.87 -4.08
C ASP A 76 2.21 -13.44 -4.60
N SER A 77 3.23 -13.51 -3.74
CA SER A 77 4.60 -13.16 -4.14
C SER A 77 5.15 -14.08 -5.23
N GLN A 78 4.64 -15.31 -5.34
CA GLN A 78 5.02 -16.24 -6.40
C GLN A 78 4.53 -15.77 -7.77
N PHE A 79 3.32 -15.19 -7.86
CA PHE A 79 2.79 -14.62 -9.09
C PHE A 79 3.59 -13.38 -9.48
N LEU A 80 3.91 -12.51 -8.51
CA LEU A 80 4.75 -11.33 -8.74
C LEU A 80 6.10 -11.73 -9.38
N VAL A 81 6.78 -12.74 -8.82
CA VAL A 81 8.09 -13.17 -9.32
C VAL A 81 8.02 -14.01 -10.59
N SER A 82 7.05 -14.91 -10.73
CA SER A 82 7.01 -15.84 -11.87
C SER A 82 6.25 -15.33 -13.08
N LYS A 83 5.42 -14.29 -12.92
CA LYS A 83 4.57 -13.75 -14.00
C LYS A 83 4.82 -12.26 -14.23
N ILE A 84 4.62 -11.41 -13.21
CA ILE A 84 4.74 -9.96 -13.39
C ILE A 84 6.19 -9.54 -13.68
N TYR A 85 7.16 -10.03 -12.91
CA TYR A 85 8.57 -9.70 -13.13
C TYR A 85 9.08 -9.99 -14.56
N PRO A 86 8.94 -11.21 -15.11
CA PRO A 86 9.37 -11.47 -16.48
C PRO A 86 8.56 -10.67 -17.51
N ALA A 87 7.26 -10.44 -17.27
CA ALA A 87 6.44 -9.58 -18.13
C ALA A 87 6.94 -8.13 -18.16
N LEU A 88 7.39 -7.58 -17.01
CA LEU A 88 7.99 -6.25 -16.93
C LEU A 88 9.33 -6.15 -17.66
N GLN A 89 10.08 -7.25 -17.76
CA GLN A 89 11.35 -7.28 -18.49
C GLN A 89 11.13 -7.26 -20.01
N ASN A 90 10.23 -8.11 -20.51
CA ASN A 90 9.91 -8.21 -21.93
C ASN A 90 8.53 -8.84 -22.12
N PHE A 91 7.51 -8.01 -22.36
CA PHE A 91 6.12 -8.47 -22.41
C PHE A 91 5.85 -9.39 -23.60
N ASP A 92 6.35 -9.06 -24.79
CA ASP A 92 6.14 -9.87 -26.00
C ASP A 92 6.75 -11.28 -25.86
N GLU A 93 7.99 -11.35 -25.36
CA GLU A 93 8.66 -12.63 -25.10
C GLU A 93 7.95 -13.42 -23.99
N PHE A 94 7.45 -12.73 -22.96
CA PHE A 94 6.66 -13.36 -21.91
C PHE A 94 5.39 -14.00 -22.47
N LEU A 95 4.65 -13.31 -23.34
CA LEU A 95 3.44 -13.84 -23.99
C LEU A 95 3.74 -15.03 -24.90
N GLN A 96 4.86 -15.02 -25.62
CA GLN A 96 5.27 -16.15 -26.47
C GLN A 96 5.61 -17.41 -25.66
N LYS A 97 6.21 -17.24 -24.47
CA LYS A 97 6.68 -18.34 -23.62
C LYS A 97 5.63 -18.88 -22.65
N ASN A 98 4.57 -18.12 -22.39
CA ASN A 98 3.58 -18.46 -21.38
C ASN A 98 2.19 -18.59 -21.98
N GLN A 99 1.57 -19.75 -21.79
CA GLN A 99 0.13 -19.88 -22.00
C GLN A 99 -0.60 -19.24 -20.81
N LEU A 100 -1.19 -18.07 -21.04
CA LEU A 100 -1.99 -17.37 -20.05
C LEU A 100 -3.42 -17.89 -20.02
N LYS A 101 -3.99 -17.99 -18.82
CA LYS A 101 -5.44 -18.14 -18.62
C LYS A 101 -6.16 -16.86 -19.02
N ASP A 102 -7.46 -16.93 -19.29
CA ASP A 102 -8.22 -15.74 -19.71
C ASP A 102 -8.24 -14.64 -18.66
N GLU A 103 -8.36 -14.99 -17.38
CA GLU A 103 -8.23 -14.06 -16.24
C GLU A 103 -6.85 -13.36 -16.19
N GLU A 104 -5.78 -14.07 -16.52
CA GLU A 104 -4.42 -13.51 -16.57
C GLU A 104 -4.25 -12.59 -17.79
N LYS A 105 -4.85 -12.92 -18.94
CA LYS A 105 -4.82 -12.05 -20.13
C LYS A 105 -5.51 -10.72 -19.85
N ILE A 106 -6.70 -10.76 -19.25
CA ILE A 106 -7.44 -9.54 -18.86
C ILE A 106 -6.59 -8.71 -17.89
N PHE A 107 -6.06 -9.35 -16.84
CA PHE A 107 -5.20 -8.67 -15.88
C PHE A 107 -3.99 -7.99 -16.54
N PHE A 108 -3.28 -8.69 -17.43
CA PHE A 108 -2.09 -8.12 -18.08
C PHE A 108 -2.43 -7.01 -19.09
N ASP A 109 -3.55 -7.13 -19.80
CA ASP A 109 -4.04 -6.05 -20.66
C ASP A 109 -4.29 -4.78 -19.82
N GLU A 110 -5.04 -4.89 -18.72
CA GLU A 110 -5.29 -3.78 -17.81
C GLU A 110 -4.01 -3.23 -17.17
N PHE A 111 -3.12 -4.11 -16.69
CA PHE A 111 -1.86 -3.75 -16.04
C PHE A 111 -0.91 -2.94 -16.93
N PHE A 112 -0.84 -3.27 -18.23
CA PHE A 112 0.06 -2.61 -19.16
C PHE A 112 -0.58 -1.45 -19.93
N THR A 113 -1.90 -1.31 -19.91
CA THR A 113 -2.62 -0.22 -20.59
C THR A 113 -3.02 0.93 -19.67
N ILE A 114 -3.18 0.69 -18.36
CA ILE A 114 -3.50 1.75 -17.40
C ILE A 114 -2.34 2.75 -17.24
N ASP A 115 -2.66 4.02 -16.96
CA ASP A 115 -1.66 5.02 -16.64
C ASP A 115 -0.87 4.61 -15.38
N PRO A 116 0.47 4.70 -15.37
CA PRO A 116 1.25 4.39 -14.18
C PRO A 116 0.86 5.13 -12.90
N GLU A 117 0.33 6.36 -13.01
CA GLU A 117 -0.13 7.12 -11.84
C GLU A 117 -1.45 6.58 -11.24
N ASP A 118 -2.19 5.80 -12.04
CA ASP A 118 -3.48 5.19 -11.70
C ASP A 118 -3.33 3.74 -11.17
N LEU A 119 -2.10 3.20 -11.17
CA LEU A 119 -1.78 1.84 -10.70
C LEU A 119 -1.03 1.85 -9.36
N VAL A 120 -1.59 1.14 -8.38
CA VAL A 120 -0.99 0.93 -7.06
C VAL A 120 -0.65 -0.54 -6.84
N VAL A 121 0.57 -0.82 -6.39
CA VAL A 121 0.98 -2.13 -5.87
C VAL A 121 1.13 -2.04 -4.35
N ASN A 122 0.13 -2.53 -3.62
CA ASN A 122 0.13 -2.61 -2.17
C ASN A 122 0.81 -3.91 -1.72
N PHE A 123 1.96 -3.81 -1.06
CA PHE A 123 2.55 -4.95 -0.38
C PHE A 123 1.88 -5.10 0.99
N GLU A 124 0.90 -5.97 1.05
CA GLU A 124 0.01 -6.10 2.19
C GLU A 124 0.73 -6.65 3.41
N CYS A 125 0.36 -6.14 4.57
CA CYS A 125 0.76 -6.71 5.85
C CYS A 125 0.11 -8.10 5.98
N CYS A 126 0.91 -9.14 5.86
CA CYS A 126 0.45 -10.54 5.83
C CYS A 126 1.46 -11.45 6.54
N SER A 127 1.06 -12.68 6.87
CA SER A 127 1.94 -13.62 7.58
C SER A 127 3.17 -14.08 6.78
N GLY A 128 3.20 -13.82 5.47
CA GLY A 128 4.41 -13.98 4.66
C GLY A 128 5.46 -12.87 4.88
N CYS A 129 5.06 -11.71 5.38
CA CYS A 129 5.95 -10.60 5.70
C CYS A 129 6.33 -10.65 7.19
N SER A 130 7.62 -10.65 7.49
CA SER A 130 8.11 -10.57 8.87
C SER A 130 9.53 -10.06 8.90
N GLN A 131 10.09 -9.94 10.11
CA GLN A 131 11.52 -9.74 10.28
C GLN A 131 12.37 -10.81 9.60
N ASN A 132 11.85 -11.98 9.19
CA ASN A 132 12.66 -13.05 8.59
C ASN A 132 12.20 -13.47 7.20
N SER A 133 11.16 -12.85 6.66
CA SER A 133 10.55 -13.29 5.41
C SER A 133 9.93 -12.12 4.67
N PHE A 134 9.95 -12.20 3.35
CA PHE A 134 9.24 -11.28 2.48
C PHE A 134 8.36 -12.03 1.48
N GLY A 135 7.61 -13.02 1.98
CA GLY A 135 6.66 -13.83 1.22
C GLY A 135 7.24 -15.05 0.52
N ILE A 136 8.48 -14.96 0.04
CA ILE A 136 9.20 -16.02 -0.69
C ILE A 136 10.68 -16.03 -0.33
N SER A 137 11.36 -17.15 -0.64
CA SER A 137 12.82 -17.27 -0.48
C SER A 137 13.61 -16.47 -1.52
N ASP A 138 13.06 -16.22 -2.70
CA ASP A 138 13.70 -15.42 -3.76
C ASP A 138 13.40 -13.92 -3.59
N PHE A 139 13.91 -13.35 -2.50
CA PHE A 139 13.78 -11.92 -2.22
C PHE A 139 14.52 -11.06 -3.27
N THR A 140 15.58 -11.58 -3.88
CA THR A 140 16.36 -10.85 -4.89
C THR A 140 15.51 -10.56 -6.12
N THR A 141 14.80 -11.56 -6.65
CA THR A 141 13.92 -11.34 -7.80
C THR A 141 12.73 -10.45 -7.44
N LYS A 142 12.20 -10.57 -6.21
CA LYS A 142 11.14 -9.66 -5.72
C LYS A 142 11.60 -8.19 -5.70
N LEU A 143 12.81 -7.91 -5.23
CA LEU A 143 13.36 -6.54 -5.22
C LEU A 143 13.63 -6.03 -6.64
N LYS A 144 14.07 -6.89 -7.56
CA LYS A 144 14.19 -6.53 -8.98
C LYS A 144 12.83 -6.20 -9.59
N ALA A 145 11.77 -6.94 -9.23
CA ALA A 145 10.40 -6.62 -9.63
C ALA A 145 9.96 -5.26 -9.08
N ILE A 146 10.19 -5.00 -7.79
CA ILE A 146 9.94 -3.68 -7.16
C ILE A 146 10.66 -2.58 -7.93
N LYS A 147 11.95 -2.76 -8.26
CA LYS A 147 12.71 -1.78 -9.02
C LYS A 147 12.12 -1.53 -10.41
N LEU A 148 11.74 -2.58 -11.14
CA LEU A 148 11.11 -2.42 -12.46
C LEU A 148 9.75 -1.72 -12.37
N LEU A 149 8.94 -2.02 -11.34
CA LEU A 149 7.69 -1.31 -11.12
C LEU A 149 7.93 0.19 -10.89
N LEU A 150 8.93 0.54 -10.08
CA LEU A 150 9.32 1.95 -9.85
C LEU A 150 9.84 2.61 -11.13
N ASP A 151 10.63 1.90 -11.94
CA ASP A 151 11.14 2.41 -13.22
C ASP A 151 10.04 2.68 -14.24
N LYS A 152 8.91 1.97 -14.12
CA LYS A 152 7.70 2.21 -14.92
C LYS A 152 6.83 3.36 -14.39
N GLY A 153 7.17 3.94 -13.26
CA GLY A 153 6.43 5.07 -12.67
C GLY A 153 5.32 4.67 -11.69
N TYR A 154 5.17 3.38 -11.39
CA TYR A 154 4.08 2.90 -10.54
C TYR A 154 4.21 3.32 -9.07
N PHE A 155 3.08 3.28 -8.36
CA PHE A 155 2.98 3.61 -6.94
C PHE A 155 3.01 2.33 -6.09
N LEU A 156 4.03 2.15 -5.25
CA LEU A 156 4.14 1.03 -4.32
C LEU A 156 3.86 1.46 -2.88
N MET A 157 3.16 0.63 -2.11
CA MET A 157 2.87 0.87 -0.69
C MET A 157 3.41 -0.24 0.20
N PHE A 158 3.94 0.15 1.36
CA PHE A 158 4.42 -0.77 2.39
C PHE A 158 4.02 -0.26 3.77
N SER A 159 3.40 -1.11 4.58
CA SER A 159 2.95 -0.80 5.93
C SER A 159 3.39 -1.89 6.90
N ASP A 160 3.65 -1.50 8.15
CA ASP A 160 3.89 -2.42 9.25
C ASP A 160 4.86 -3.58 8.92
N PHE A 161 4.40 -4.84 8.89
CA PHE A 161 5.27 -5.99 8.62
C PHE A 161 5.86 -6.01 7.21
N SER A 162 5.17 -5.48 6.20
CA SER A 162 5.74 -5.39 4.84
C SER A 162 6.82 -4.31 4.78
N LEU A 163 6.68 -3.24 5.56
CA LEU A 163 7.74 -2.24 5.75
C LEU A 163 8.93 -2.82 6.51
N ILE A 164 8.71 -3.60 7.58
CA ILE A 164 9.79 -4.30 8.31
C ILE A 164 10.59 -5.19 7.35
N ALA A 165 9.90 -5.97 6.51
CA ALA A 165 10.55 -6.81 5.51
C ALA A 165 11.33 -5.97 4.49
N LEU A 166 10.74 -4.91 3.95
CA LEU A 166 11.40 -4.00 3.01
C LEU A 166 12.68 -3.39 3.62
N ILE A 167 12.63 -2.92 4.86
CA ILE A 167 13.80 -2.34 5.56
C ILE A 167 14.93 -3.36 5.65
N LYS A 168 14.62 -4.60 6.05
CA LYS A 168 15.63 -5.64 6.25
C LYS A 168 16.26 -6.10 4.94
N PHE A 169 15.46 -6.29 3.92
CA PHE A 169 15.92 -6.83 2.64
C PHE A 169 16.29 -5.75 1.62
N TRP A 170 16.32 -4.47 2.03
CA TRP A 170 16.67 -3.36 1.17
C TRP A 170 18.03 -3.58 0.46
N ASP A 171 18.04 -3.50 -0.86
CA ASP A 171 19.27 -3.56 -1.67
C ASP A 171 19.65 -2.16 -2.14
N GLU A 172 20.72 -1.61 -1.56
CA GLU A 172 21.15 -0.25 -1.86
C GLU A 172 21.64 -0.07 -3.31
N ASN A 173 22.04 -1.16 -3.99
CA ASN A 173 22.44 -1.09 -5.40
C ASN A 173 21.23 -0.98 -6.33
N LEU A 174 20.07 -1.48 -5.92
CA LEU A 174 18.84 -1.45 -6.71
C LEU A 174 18.00 -0.21 -6.38
N LEU A 175 17.83 0.10 -5.09
CA LEU A 175 16.88 1.11 -4.62
C LEU A 175 17.54 2.40 -4.12
N GLY A 176 18.88 2.48 -4.10
CA GLY A 176 19.62 3.58 -3.46
C GLY A 176 19.76 3.38 -1.94
N PRO A 177 20.35 4.33 -1.19
CA PRO A 177 20.52 4.20 0.25
C PRO A 177 19.20 3.86 0.96
N ASN A 178 19.19 3.04 2.02
CA ASN A 178 17.96 2.80 2.79
C ASN A 178 17.72 3.96 3.78
N PRO A 179 16.69 4.80 3.62
CA PRO A 179 16.47 5.91 4.54
C PRO A 179 15.75 5.47 5.80
N PHE A 180 15.17 4.27 5.84
CA PHE A 180 14.28 3.83 6.91
C PHE A 180 15.03 3.07 7.99
N LYS A 181 14.66 3.33 9.24
CA LYS A 181 15.21 2.64 10.41
C LYS A 181 14.10 2.23 11.36
N GLN A 182 13.93 0.93 11.58
CA GLN A 182 13.09 0.43 12.67
C GLN A 182 13.73 0.79 14.02
N ILE A 183 12.93 1.37 14.92
CA ILE A 183 13.36 1.83 16.25
C ILE A 183 12.58 1.16 17.39
N GLY A 184 11.49 0.47 17.08
CA GLY A 184 10.69 -0.26 18.05
C GLY A 184 9.43 -0.85 17.44
N THR A 185 8.48 -1.17 18.31
CA THR A 185 7.11 -1.58 17.97
C THR A 185 6.12 -1.03 18.99
N THR A 186 4.86 -0.89 18.63
CA THR A 186 3.76 -0.49 19.53
C THR A 186 2.54 -1.38 19.32
N SER A 187 1.65 -1.38 20.30
CA SER A 187 0.35 -2.07 20.27
C SER A 187 -0.74 -1.16 20.86
N SER A 188 -0.52 0.15 20.80
CA SER A 188 -1.34 1.17 21.44
C SER A 188 -1.79 2.19 20.41
N GLN A 189 -2.89 2.88 20.71
CA GLN A 189 -3.33 4.01 19.92
C GLN A 189 -2.22 5.06 19.82
N PHE A 190 -2.15 5.72 18.67
CA PHE A 190 -1.19 6.78 18.44
C PHE A 190 -1.82 7.94 17.71
N LYS A 191 -1.26 9.14 17.96
CA LYS A 191 -1.68 10.38 17.35
C LYS A 191 -0.78 10.69 16.17
N LEU A 192 -1.38 10.71 14.97
CA LEU A 192 -0.70 11.10 13.74
C LEU A 192 -0.87 12.61 13.56
N LEU A 193 0.23 13.32 13.34
CA LEU A 193 0.28 14.77 13.13
C LEU A 193 0.74 15.08 11.72
N PHE A 194 0.16 16.11 11.13
CA PHE A 194 0.42 16.47 9.73
C PHE A 194 0.02 17.91 9.43
N GLU A 195 0.61 18.48 8.39
CA GLU A 195 0.11 19.73 7.82
C GLU A 195 -0.92 19.40 6.74
N LYS A 196 -2.18 19.85 6.91
CA LYS A 196 -3.27 19.52 5.97
C LYS A 196 -2.92 19.77 4.51
N GLN A 197 -2.34 20.92 4.20
CA GLN A 197 -1.99 21.27 2.81
C GLN A 197 -1.00 20.28 2.20
N LYS A 198 -0.01 19.81 2.98
CA LYS A 198 0.95 18.81 2.54
C LYS A 198 0.28 17.47 2.21
N LEU A 199 -0.77 17.10 2.96
CA LEU A 199 -1.55 15.91 2.66
C LEU A 199 -2.45 16.10 1.44
N ILE A 200 -3.07 17.28 1.28
CA ILE A 200 -3.86 17.63 0.08
C ILE A 200 -3.01 17.56 -1.20
N ASP A 201 -1.75 17.98 -1.12
CA ASP A 201 -0.81 17.94 -2.26
C ASP A 201 -0.16 16.57 -2.46
N SER A 202 -0.43 15.61 -1.58
CA SER A 202 0.11 14.25 -1.65
C SER A 202 -0.36 13.52 -2.92
N PRO A 203 0.48 12.67 -3.53
CA PRO A 203 0.04 11.82 -4.64
C PRO A 203 -0.88 10.68 -4.19
N SER A 204 -1.04 10.45 -2.88
CA SER A 204 -1.96 9.43 -2.35
C SER A 204 -3.34 10.04 -2.12
N ALA A 205 -4.36 9.60 -2.88
CA ALA A 205 -5.70 10.16 -2.72
C ALA A 205 -6.31 9.84 -1.33
N GLN A 206 -5.88 8.78 -0.66
CA GLN A 206 -6.22 8.51 0.74
C GLN A 206 -5.69 9.60 1.68
N LEU A 207 -4.42 9.99 1.53
CA LEU A 207 -3.82 11.08 2.30
C LEU A 207 -4.43 12.43 1.93
N GLU A 208 -4.66 12.68 0.64
CA GLU A 208 -5.40 13.87 0.18
C GLU A 208 -6.76 13.96 0.87
N LYS A 209 -7.49 12.84 0.94
CA LYS A 209 -8.80 12.77 1.60
C LYS A 209 -8.71 13.10 3.09
N VAL A 210 -7.67 12.63 3.77
CA VAL A 210 -7.39 13.01 5.16
C VAL A 210 -7.20 14.53 5.27
N GLY A 211 -6.36 15.12 4.42
CA GLY A 211 -6.11 16.57 4.42
C GLY A 211 -7.35 17.41 4.15
N ASP A 212 -8.17 16.98 3.18
CA ASP A 212 -9.43 17.62 2.79
C ASP A 212 -10.47 17.58 3.94
N LEU A 213 -10.72 16.39 4.49
CA LEU A 213 -11.77 16.15 5.50
C LEU A 213 -11.40 16.69 6.87
N SER A 214 -10.13 16.62 7.26
CA SER A 214 -9.73 16.91 8.63
C SER A 214 -10.02 18.37 9.02
N GLN A 215 -10.65 18.58 10.17
CA GLN A 215 -10.71 19.91 10.79
C GLN A 215 -9.34 20.30 11.35
N ASP A 216 -8.70 19.36 12.03
CA ASP A 216 -7.43 19.56 12.71
C ASP A 216 -6.23 19.03 11.89
N ASP A 217 -5.04 19.31 12.38
CA ASP A 217 -3.77 18.84 11.83
C ASP A 217 -3.34 17.49 12.46
N PHE A 218 -4.33 16.67 12.87
CA PHE A 218 -4.07 15.35 13.47
C PHE A 218 -5.23 14.37 13.30
N LEU A 219 -4.94 13.09 13.50
CA LEU A 219 -5.92 12.01 13.65
C LEU A 219 -5.44 10.94 14.63
N TYR A 220 -6.32 10.01 14.98
CA TYR A 220 -5.99 8.87 15.82
C TYR A 220 -6.12 7.55 15.06
N CYS A 221 -5.08 6.73 15.17
CA CYS A 221 -5.08 5.37 14.67
C CYS A 221 -4.89 4.39 15.82
N HIS A 222 -5.47 3.20 15.67
CA HIS A 222 -5.13 2.06 16.48
C HIS A 222 -3.89 1.35 15.90
N ALA A 223 -3.08 0.74 16.77
CA ALA A 223 -1.96 -0.10 16.36
C ALA A 223 -2.24 -1.54 16.77
N MET A 224 -2.21 -2.45 15.81
CA MET A 224 -2.22 -3.88 16.08
C MET A 224 -0.97 -4.29 16.86
N GLY A 225 -1.02 -5.48 17.46
CA GLY A 225 0.10 -6.02 18.23
C GLY A 225 1.40 -6.08 17.42
N GLY A 226 2.43 -5.36 17.87
CA GLY A 226 3.74 -5.38 17.23
C GLY A 226 3.90 -4.46 16.01
N THR A 227 2.98 -3.51 15.84
CA THR A 227 3.04 -2.48 14.77
C THR A 227 4.40 -1.79 14.80
N ILE A 228 5.06 -1.66 13.66
CA ILE A 228 6.38 -1.03 13.55
C ILE A 228 6.39 0.40 14.13
N CYS A 229 7.44 0.76 14.86
CA CYS A 229 7.86 2.15 15.04
C CYS A 229 9.13 2.37 14.22
N TYR A 230 9.15 3.37 13.33
CA TYR A 230 10.30 3.67 12.47
C TYR A 230 10.60 5.16 12.38
N THR A 231 11.80 5.48 11.90
CA THR A 231 12.25 6.85 11.61
C THR A 231 13.00 6.91 10.28
N VAL A 232 13.40 8.11 9.89
CA VAL A 232 14.20 8.40 8.70
C VAL A 232 15.61 8.80 9.10
N ASP A 233 16.62 8.09 8.59
CA ASP A 233 18.01 8.52 8.62
C ASP A 233 18.21 9.65 7.60
N GLN A 234 18.21 10.88 8.08
CA GLN A 234 18.32 12.09 7.26
C GLN A 234 19.58 12.12 6.39
N LYS A 235 20.68 11.49 6.82
CA LYS A 235 21.92 11.44 6.03
C LYS A 235 21.79 10.52 4.83
N LYS A 236 21.02 9.44 4.96
CA LYS A 236 20.73 8.52 3.85
C LYS A 236 19.61 9.06 2.97
N ALA A 237 18.65 9.77 3.55
CA ALA A 237 17.57 10.44 2.82
C ALA A 237 18.07 11.58 1.93
N ASP A 238 19.14 12.28 2.31
CA ASP A 238 19.85 13.23 1.45
C ASP A 238 20.71 12.49 0.41
N ASN A 239 20.11 12.16 -0.72
CA ASN A 239 20.75 11.41 -1.80
C ASN A 239 20.19 11.79 -3.18
N LYS A 240 20.78 11.20 -4.23
CA LYS A 240 20.42 11.47 -5.64
C LYS A 240 19.45 10.45 -6.28
N PHE A 241 19.12 9.37 -5.58
CA PHE A 241 18.34 8.25 -6.13
C PHE A 241 16.85 8.50 -6.04
N TYR A 242 16.40 9.24 -5.02
CA TYR A 242 15.00 9.60 -4.82
C TYR A 242 14.90 10.87 -3.96
N ASN A 243 13.75 11.54 -4.02
CA ASN A 243 13.36 12.57 -3.05
C ASN A 243 12.65 11.93 -1.86
N THR A 244 12.94 12.35 -0.64
CA THR A 244 12.26 11.87 0.58
C THR A 244 11.37 12.96 1.18
N GLU A 245 10.10 12.63 1.39
CA GLU A 245 9.14 13.53 2.01
C GLU A 245 8.48 12.85 3.21
N ILE A 246 8.67 13.43 4.40
CA ILE A 246 7.97 12.99 5.61
C ILE A 246 6.60 13.66 5.59
N LEU A 247 5.54 12.91 5.32
CA LEU A 247 4.18 13.46 5.18
C LEU A 247 3.51 13.64 6.54
N THR A 248 3.72 12.70 7.45
CA THR A 248 3.14 12.73 8.80
C THR A 248 4.14 12.22 9.83
N VAL A 249 3.97 12.66 11.08
CA VAL A 249 4.77 12.18 12.22
C VAL A 249 3.85 11.66 13.31
N VAL A 250 4.36 10.73 14.13
CA VAL A 250 3.65 10.21 15.30
C VAL A 250 4.28 10.78 16.56
N GLN A 251 3.46 11.46 17.37
CA GLN A 251 3.85 11.91 18.70
C GLN A 251 3.53 10.86 19.75
N ASP A 252 4.17 11.01 20.91
CA ASP A 252 3.85 10.28 22.15
C ASP A 252 4.25 8.80 22.16
N ILE A 253 5.39 8.50 21.54
CA ILE A 253 6.04 7.19 21.64
C ILE A 253 7.42 7.39 22.25
N SER A 254 7.88 6.40 23.02
CA SER A 254 9.12 6.36 23.82
C SER A 254 10.43 6.40 23.01
N HIS A 255 10.54 7.29 22.02
CA HIS A 255 11.65 7.36 21.07
C HIS A 255 12.05 8.80 20.67
N LYS A 256 12.06 9.75 21.62
CA LYS A 256 12.42 11.17 21.36
C LYS A 256 13.78 11.36 20.67
N SER A 257 14.74 10.47 20.90
CA SER A 257 16.06 10.49 20.25
C SER A 257 16.01 10.23 18.73
N HIS A 258 14.86 9.85 18.19
CA HIS A 258 14.65 9.50 16.79
C HIS A 258 13.63 10.40 16.10
N TYR A 259 13.30 11.55 16.69
CA TYR A 259 12.34 12.47 16.10
C TYR A 259 12.89 13.10 14.82
N ILE A 260 11.97 13.27 13.88
CA ILE A 260 12.15 13.92 12.59
C ILE A 260 11.05 14.98 12.43
N GLN A 261 11.27 15.94 11.54
CA GLN A 261 10.35 17.04 11.32
C GLN A 261 9.45 16.79 10.11
N SER A 262 8.18 17.16 10.23
CA SER A 262 7.25 17.37 9.12
C SER A 262 6.59 18.73 9.30
N GLY A 263 7.13 19.74 8.61
CA GLY A 263 6.69 21.12 8.77
C GLY A 263 6.88 21.61 10.20
N LYS A 264 5.79 22.11 10.82
CA LYS A 264 5.79 22.54 12.24
C LYS A 264 5.74 21.41 13.27
N TYR A 265 5.63 20.15 12.85
CA TYR A 265 5.51 19.00 13.76
C TYR A 265 6.80 18.21 13.87
N GLU A 266 7.01 17.60 15.03
CA GLU A 266 8.10 16.65 15.30
C GLU A 266 7.56 15.36 15.91
N GLY A 267 8.18 14.24 15.54
CA GLY A 267 7.82 12.91 16.04
C GLY A 267 8.58 11.83 15.29
N ILE A 268 8.22 10.56 15.50
CA ILE A 268 8.74 9.47 14.66
C ILE A 268 7.98 9.42 13.33
N ALA A 269 8.48 8.67 12.34
CA ALA A 269 7.85 8.61 11.03
C ALA A 269 6.44 7.97 11.10
N GLY A 270 5.43 8.70 10.62
CA GLY A 270 4.10 8.13 10.36
C GLY A 270 4.04 7.64 8.92
N HIS A 271 4.04 8.58 7.98
CA HIS A 271 4.03 8.34 6.54
C HIS A 271 5.23 9.01 5.90
N VAL A 272 5.94 8.27 5.04
CA VAL A 272 7.09 8.78 4.29
C VAL A 272 6.94 8.38 2.83
N LEU A 273 7.13 9.34 1.94
CA LEU A 273 7.08 9.16 0.50
C LEU A 273 8.50 9.25 -0.06
N LEU A 274 8.89 8.24 -0.84
CA LEU A 274 10.06 8.30 -1.72
C LEU A 274 9.58 8.46 -3.15
N THR A 275 10.10 9.47 -3.85
CA THR A 275 9.80 9.71 -5.27
C THR A 275 11.07 9.55 -6.10
N TYR A 276 11.08 8.58 -7.01
CA TYR A 276 12.21 8.29 -7.89
C TYR A 276 12.18 9.18 -9.15
N PRO A 277 13.32 9.39 -9.84
CA PRO A 277 13.38 10.14 -11.10
C PRO A 277 12.44 9.61 -12.20
N SER A 278 12.13 8.32 -12.18
CA SER A 278 11.13 7.67 -13.06
C SER A 278 9.68 8.05 -12.73
N LYS A 279 9.46 8.89 -11.71
CA LYS A 279 8.16 9.20 -11.07
C LYS A 279 7.55 8.06 -10.26
N GLY A 280 8.19 6.90 -10.22
CA GLY A 280 7.79 5.78 -9.36
C GLY A 280 7.89 6.17 -7.89
N LYS A 281 6.99 5.63 -7.07
CA LYS A 281 6.84 6.06 -5.68
C LYS A 281 6.83 4.89 -4.72
N ILE A 282 7.43 5.07 -3.55
CA ILE A 282 7.24 4.21 -2.38
C ILE A 282 6.58 5.06 -1.30
N LEU A 283 5.35 4.72 -0.89
CA LEU A 283 4.74 5.25 0.33
C LEU A 283 4.86 4.22 1.44
N THR A 284 5.50 4.60 2.52
CA THR A 284 5.57 3.80 3.74
C THR A 284 4.61 4.34 4.79
N SER A 285 4.00 3.46 5.58
CA SER A 285 3.15 3.83 6.70
C SER A 285 3.51 3.04 7.96
N MET A 286 3.42 3.71 9.12
CA MET A 286 3.54 3.08 10.43
C MET A 286 2.36 2.14 10.71
N GLY A 287 1.13 2.55 10.36
CA GLY A 287 -0.09 1.78 10.61
C GLY A 287 -0.90 1.49 9.35
N HIS A 288 -2.10 0.96 9.54
CA HIS A 288 -3.02 0.59 8.47
C HIS A 288 -4.23 1.52 8.44
N TRP A 289 -4.75 1.87 7.26
CA TRP A 289 -5.96 2.70 7.17
C TRP A 289 -7.21 2.01 7.70
N ILE A 290 -7.24 0.66 7.71
CA ILE A 290 -8.33 -0.08 8.34
C ILE A 290 -8.42 0.19 9.85
N GLU A 291 -7.30 0.59 10.47
CA GLU A 291 -7.19 0.93 11.90
C GLU A 291 -7.40 2.44 12.18
N LEU A 292 -7.80 3.23 11.17
CA LEU A 292 -8.17 4.63 11.35
C LEU A 292 -9.44 4.71 12.21
N MET A 293 -9.32 5.29 13.41
CA MET A 293 -10.41 5.27 14.39
C MET A 293 -11.32 6.49 14.30
N LYS A 294 -10.71 7.67 14.20
CA LYS A 294 -11.42 8.94 14.31
C LYS A 294 -10.80 9.98 13.39
N LEU A 295 -11.65 10.67 12.65
CA LEU A 295 -11.28 11.81 11.85
C LEU A 295 -12.33 12.91 12.08
N GLU A 296 -11.93 13.97 12.77
CA GLU A 296 -12.81 15.11 13.03
C GLU A 296 -13.08 15.84 11.71
N THR A 297 -14.36 15.97 11.34
CA THR A 297 -14.79 16.70 10.14
C THR A 297 -16.00 17.57 10.45
N SER A 298 -16.24 18.59 9.62
CA SER A 298 -17.48 19.37 9.69
C SER A 298 -18.52 18.79 8.73
N GLU A 299 -19.79 18.99 9.04
CA GLU A 299 -20.92 18.70 8.14
C GLU A 299 -20.70 19.25 6.72
N GLN A 300 -20.40 20.56 6.61
CA GLN A 300 -20.17 21.23 5.33
C GLN A 300 -19.08 20.54 4.51
N LYS A 301 -17.88 20.34 5.08
CA LYS A 301 -16.78 19.65 4.41
C LYS A 301 -17.15 18.24 3.93
N LEU A 302 -17.82 17.44 4.76
CA LEU A 302 -18.17 16.07 4.40
C LEU A 302 -19.08 16.06 3.17
N PHE A 303 -20.10 16.92 3.13
CA PHE A 303 -21.03 16.99 2.00
C PHE A 303 -20.43 17.64 0.76
N ASP A 304 -19.59 18.67 0.91
CA ASP A 304 -18.87 19.27 -0.22
C ASP A 304 -17.98 18.24 -0.92
N ILE A 305 -17.27 17.42 -0.13
CA ILE A 305 -16.43 16.35 -0.65
C ILE A 305 -17.27 15.23 -1.28
N ALA A 306 -18.39 14.87 -0.65
CA ALA A 306 -19.31 13.87 -1.20
C ALA A 306 -19.88 14.30 -2.55
N GLU A 307 -20.32 15.56 -2.67
CA GLU A 307 -20.87 16.10 -3.92
C GLU A 307 -19.79 16.24 -4.99
N ARG A 308 -18.60 16.72 -4.62
CA ARG A 308 -17.46 16.88 -5.54
C ARG A 308 -17.01 15.55 -6.13
N ASP A 309 -16.89 14.50 -5.31
CA ASP A 309 -16.24 13.26 -5.71
C ASP A 309 -17.23 12.19 -6.20
N TYR A 310 -18.48 12.21 -5.72
CA TYR A 310 -19.49 11.19 -6.01
C TYR A 310 -20.80 11.76 -6.58
N GLY A 311 -20.86 13.07 -6.80
CA GLY A 311 -22.00 13.74 -7.40
C GLY A 311 -23.12 14.12 -6.41
N LYS A 312 -24.01 14.99 -6.89
CA LYS A 312 -25.07 15.62 -6.08
C LYS A 312 -26.03 14.61 -5.46
N GLN A 313 -26.47 13.61 -6.21
CA GLN A 313 -27.42 12.61 -5.70
C GLN A 313 -26.84 11.81 -4.53
N TYR A 314 -25.55 11.46 -4.59
CA TYR A 314 -24.87 10.78 -3.50
C TYR A 314 -24.83 11.65 -2.24
N ALA A 315 -24.47 12.93 -2.39
CA ALA A 315 -24.43 13.88 -1.29
C ALA A 315 -25.80 14.12 -0.65
N GLU A 316 -26.87 14.22 -1.46
CA GLU A 316 -28.24 14.38 -0.96
C GLU A 316 -28.69 13.16 -0.14
N ASN A 317 -28.41 11.94 -0.62
CA ASN A 317 -28.71 10.71 0.12
C ASN A 317 -27.93 10.66 1.44
N LEU A 318 -26.65 11.03 1.41
CA LEU A 318 -25.80 11.08 2.60
C LEU A 318 -26.33 12.11 3.62
N LYS A 319 -26.84 13.25 3.14
CA LYS A 319 -27.45 14.27 4.00
C LYS A 319 -28.75 13.78 4.66
N GLN A 320 -29.59 13.05 3.93
CA GLN A 320 -30.79 12.44 4.52
C GLN A 320 -30.45 11.41 5.61
N GLU A 321 -29.45 10.56 5.37
CA GLU A 321 -28.95 9.63 6.39
C GLU A 321 -28.41 10.38 7.62
N TYR A 322 -27.63 11.44 7.39
CA TYR A 322 -27.12 12.28 8.46
C TYR A 322 -28.26 12.88 9.27
N ASP A 323 -29.28 13.48 8.64
CA ASP A 323 -30.44 14.09 9.28
C ASP A 323 -31.25 13.11 10.15
N GLN A 324 -31.25 11.83 9.79
CA GLN A 324 -31.88 10.75 10.54
C GLN A 324 -30.99 10.17 11.66
N SER A 325 -29.68 10.43 11.66
CA SER A 325 -28.77 9.90 12.67
C SER A 325 -29.00 10.53 14.05
N GLU A 326 -29.00 9.70 15.10
CA GLU A 326 -29.10 10.15 16.50
C GLU A 326 -27.81 10.83 16.99
N ASN A 327 -26.65 10.34 16.56
CA ASN A 327 -25.34 10.88 16.94
C ASN A 327 -24.62 11.45 15.72
N LYS A 328 -24.92 12.73 15.43
CA LYS A 328 -24.36 13.46 14.29
C LYS A 328 -22.84 13.43 14.25
N GLN A 329 -22.16 13.62 15.39
CA GLN A 329 -20.70 13.69 15.44
C GLN A 329 -20.04 12.34 15.13
N ASP A 330 -20.56 11.26 15.72
CA ASP A 330 -20.10 9.90 15.43
C ASP A 330 -20.36 9.53 13.95
N TYR A 331 -21.52 9.91 13.41
CA TYR A 331 -21.83 9.72 11.99
C TYR A 331 -20.81 10.43 11.10
N LEU A 332 -20.52 11.72 11.34
CA LEU A 332 -19.54 12.49 10.57
C LEU A 332 -18.17 11.82 10.60
N SER A 333 -17.67 11.45 11.79
CA SER A 333 -16.38 10.79 11.93
C SER A 333 -16.34 9.45 11.18
N LYS A 334 -17.37 8.60 11.33
CA LYS A 334 -17.43 7.30 10.66
C LYS A 334 -17.46 7.44 9.13
N LYS A 335 -18.21 8.38 8.60
CA LYS A 335 -18.26 8.63 7.14
C LYS A 335 -16.95 9.21 6.63
N ALA A 336 -16.31 10.10 7.39
CA ALA A 336 -15.01 10.64 7.03
C ALA A 336 -13.93 9.55 6.95
N VAL A 337 -13.88 8.67 7.96
CA VAL A 337 -13.00 7.48 7.96
C VAL A 337 -13.30 6.59 6.75
N LYS A 338 -14.58 6.33 6.47
CA LYS A 338 -14.99 5.52 5.32
C LYS A 338 -14.52 6.13 4.00
N PHE A 339 -14.64 7.45 3.80
CA PHE A 339 -14.18 8.11 2.59
C PHE A 339 -12.67 7.94 2.37
N VAL A 340 -11.87 8.02 3.44
CA VAL A 340 -10.43 7.73 3.37
C VAL A 340 -10.21 6.27 2.96
N GLN A 341 -10.88 5.31 3.60
CA GLN A 341 -10.73 3.88 3.34
C GLN A 341 -11.22 3.42 1.96
N GLN A 342 -12.21 4.10 1.39
CA GLN A 342 -12.76 3.84 0.06
C GLN A 342 -12.00 4.53 -1.07
N SER A 343 -11.09 5.46 -0.75
CA SER A 343 -10.27 6.12 -1.76
C SER A 343 -9.16 5.18 -2.21
N ALA A 344 -9.07 4.90 -3.51
CA ALA A 344 -7.89 4.24 -4.06
C ALA A 344 -6.65 5.12 -3.81
N PRO A 345 -5.47 4.56 -3.49
CA PRO A 345 -4.29 5.38 -3.23
C PRO A 345 -3.78 6.11 -4.47
N SER A 346 -4.06 5.61 -5.68
CA SER A 346 -3.70 6.28 -6.92
C SER A 346 -4.43 7.61 -7.08
N ARG A 347 -3.84 8.50 -7.88
CA ARG A 347 -4.34 9.87 -8.01
C ARG A 347 -5.41 9.93 -9.10
N ASN A 348 -6.67 9.69 -8.75
CA ASN A 348 -7.81 9.74 -9.69
C ASN A 348 -8.05 11.14 -10.33
N LYS A 349 -7.36 12.18 -9.89
CA LYS A 349 -7.59 13.53 -10.42
C LYS A 349 -6.76 13.75 -11.67
N LYS A 350 -7.34 13.40 -12.82
CA LYS A 350 -7.01 14.07 -14.10
C LYS A 350 -7.23 15.56 -13.88
N THR A 351 -6.16 16.26 -13.55
CA THR A 351 -5.96 17.71 -13.62
C THR A 351 -7.26 18.51 -13.50
N LYS A 352 -7.48 19.15 -12.35
CA LYS A 352 -8.19 20.43 -12.30
C LYS A 352 -7.73 21.22 -13.53
N LYS A 353 -8.59 21.34 -14.56
CA LYS A 353 -8.36 22.32 -15.62
C LYS A 353 -8.27 23.65 -14.89
N ALA A 354 -7.08 24.25 -14.95
CA ALA A 354 -6.83 25.59 -14.46
C ALA A 354 -7.77 26.59 -15.11
#